data_AF-A0A7C5L066-F1
#
_entry.id   AF-A0A7C5L066-F1
#
_cell.length_a   1.000
_cell.length_b   1.000
_cell.length_c   1.000
_cell.angle_alpha   90.00
_cell.angle_beta   90.00
_cell.angle_gamma   90.00
#
_symmetry.space_group_name_H-M   'P 1'
#
loop_
_entity.id
_entity.type
_entity.pdbx_description
1 polymer ?
#
loop_
_entity_poly.entity_id
_entity_poly.type
_entity_poly.pdbx_seq_one_letter_code
_entity_poly.pdbx_strand_id
1 'polypeptide(L)'
;METLICPTCGCSLVRLGVAKNNVVSRRYRNKEYSFCCDGCAVLFDEAPETTLMETEDLVVCPSCLAEKPINQTVALSHDGKTIYFCKCPYCMSVFKENPEYYIKRLSGEIEFSGVFSDGHGCCA
;
A
#
# COMPACT_ATOMS: atom_id res chain seq x y z
N MET A 1 -11.50 1.17 0.53
CA MET A 1 -10.73 -0.06 0.21
C MET A 1 -9.47 0.03 1.03
N GLU A 2 -9.17 -0.96 1.85
CA GLU A 2 -7.95 -0.93 2.67
C GLU A 2 -6.75 -1.30 1.78
N THR A 3 -5.90 -0.32 1.52
CA THR A 3 -4.63 -0.50 0.81
C THR A 3 -3.59 -0.98 1.82
N LEU A 4 -2.84 -2.02 1.47
CA LEU A 4 -1.78 -2.55 2.33
C LEU A 4 -0.57 -1.61 2.30
N ILE A 5 -0.48 -0.74 3.29
CA ILE A 5 0.62 0.21 3.49
C ILE A 5 1.33 -0.16 4.79
N CYS A 6 2.66 -0.20 4.75
CA CYS A 6 3.47 -0.39 5.94
C CYS A 6 3.31 0.84 6.85
N PRO A 7 2.82 0.70 8.10
CA PRO A 7 2.55 1.84 8.95
C PRO A 7 3.84 2.51 9.48
N THR A 8 5.01 1.92 9.23
CA THR A 8 6.30 2.50 9.63
C THR A 8 6.90 3.35 8.53
N CYS A 9 6.98 2.83 7.31
CA CYS A 9 7.70 3.48 6.21
C CYS A 9 6.79 4.02 5.10
N GLY A 10 5.49 3.76 5.18
CA GLY A 10 4.51 4.22 4.19
C GLY A 10 4.56 3.48 2.84
N CYS A 11 5.42 2.47 2.68
CA CYS A 11 5.50 1.70 1.45
C CYS A 11 4.27 0.82 1.24
N SER A 12 3.77 0.79 0.00
CA SER A 12 2.76 -0.16 -0.45
C SER A 12 3.36 -1.57 -0.46
N LEU A 13 2.80 -2.47 0.35
CA LEU A 13 3.22 -3.88 0.40
C LEU A 13 3.08 -4.55 -0.96
N VAL A 14 2.01 -4.21 -1.69
CA VAL A 14 1.80 -4.69 -3.06
C VAL A 14 2.91 -4.19 -3.99
N ARG A 15 3.32 -2.91 -3.89
CA ARG A 15 4.44 -2.38 -4.70
C ARG A 15 5.74 -3.14 -4.46
N LEU A 16 5.95 -3.59 -3.23
CA LEU A 16 7.13 -4.34 -2.84
C LEU A 16 7.01 -5.84 -3.12
N GLY A 17 5.86 -6.33 -3.61
CA GLY A 17 5.63 -7.76 -3.85
C GLY A 17 5.48 -8.58 -2.55
N VAL A 18 5.17 -7.92 -1.43
CA VAL A 18 4.97 -8.59 -0.14
C VAL A 18 3.56 -9.19 -0.13
N ALA A 19 3.49 -10.50 -0.36
CA ALA A 19 2.24 -11.26 -0.34
C ALA A 19 1.72 -11.48 1.10
N LYS A 20 0.39 -11.62 1.24
CA LYS A 20 -0.29 -11.76 2.53
C LYS A 20 0.20 -12.93 3.39
N ASN A 21 0.75 -13.98 2.79
CA ASN A 21 1.24 -15.17 3.48
C ASN A 21 2.64 -15.01 4.12
N ASN A 22 3.44 -14.04 3.67
CA ASN A 22 4.81 -13.81 4.13
C ASN A 22 4.98 -12.42 4.76
N VAL A 23 3.89 -11.85 5.26
CA VAL A 23 3.89 -10.53 5.85
C VAL A 23 4.17 -10.60 7.34
N VAL A 24 5.12 -9.80 7.81
CA VAL A 24 5.32 -9.61 9.25
C VAL A 24 4.13 -8.83 9.78
N SER A 25 3.49 -9.30 10.86
CA SER A 25 2.38 -8.58 11.49
C SER A 25 2.60 -8.28 12.97
N ARG A 26 1.94 -7.23 13.45
CA ARG A 26 1.86 -6.82 14.86
C ARG A 26 0.43 -6.42 15.20
N ARG A 27 0.02 -6.68 16.45
CA ARG A 27 -1.28 -6.23 16.96
C ARG A 27 -1.08 -5.01 17.85
N TYR A 28 -1.79 -3.94 17.56
CA TYR A 28 -1.79 -2.71 18.36
C TYR A 28 -3.22 -2.15 18.45
N ARG A 29 -3.68 -1.81 19.66
CA ARG A 29 -5.05 -1.30 19.92
C ARG A 29 -6.17 -2.13 19.26
N ASN A 30 -6.07 -3.46 19.33
CA ASN A 30 -7.02 -4.40 18.68
C ASN A 30 -7.07 -4.37 17.14
N LYS A 31 -6.13 -3.70 16.49
CA LYS A 31 -5.94 -3.75 15.05
C LYS A 31 -4.68 -4.52 14.71
N GLU A 32 -4.74 -5.32 13.65
CA GLU A 32 -3.57 -5.98 13.07
C GLU A 32 -2.95 -5.07 12.01
N TYR A 33 -1.62 -4.95 12.06
CA TYR A 33 -0.82 -4.15 11.14
C TYR A 33 0.18 -5.05 10.44
N SER A 34 0.41 -4.75 9.16
CA SER A 34 1.29 -5.51 8.27
C SER A 34 2.48 -4.67 7.85
N PHE A 35 3.68 -5.27 7.88
CA PHE A 35 4.94 -4.57 7.66
C PHE A 35 5.67 -5.13 6.44
N CYS A 36 6.41 -4.26 5.75
CA CYS A 36 7.18 -4.69 4.58
C CYS A 36 8.44 -5.50 4.94
N CYS A 37 8.92 -5.41 6.17
CA CYS A 37 10.05 -6.18 6.69
C CYS A 37 10.09 -6.15 8.24
N ASP A 38 10.92 -6.99 8.84
CA ASP A 38 11.10 -7.06 10.31
C ASP A 38 11.61 -5.74 10.90
N GLY A 39 12.54 -5.05 10.22
CA GLY A 39 13.05 -3.77 10.70
C GLY A 39 11.94 -2.71 10.87
N CYS A 40 10.96 -2.69 9.96
CA CYS A 40 9.80 -1.80 10.11
C CYS A 40 8.92 -2.19 11.30
N ALA A 41 8.76 -3.50 11.55
CA ALA A 41 8.00 -3.97 12.71
C ALA A 41 8.67 -3.60 14.04
N VAL A 42 10.00 -3.71 14.13
CA VAL A 42 10.78 -3.30 15.31
C VAL A 42 10.61 -1.81 15.59
N LEU A 43 10.78 -0.95 14.59
CA LEU A 43 10.60 0.50 14.74
C LEU A 43 9.16 0.87 15.15
N PHE A 44 8.17 0.13 14.66
CA PHE A 44 6.79 0.32 15.06
C PHE A 44 6.55 -0.05 16.53
N ASP A 45 7.16 -1.12 17.02
CA ASP A 45 7.03 -1.55 18.42
C ASP A 45 7.63 -0.49 19.39
N GLU A 46 8.64 0.27 18.95
CA GLU A 46 9.26 1.36 19.71
C GLU A 46 8.38 2.64 19.76
N ALA A 47 7.72 2.99 18.66
CA ALA A 47 6.97 4.24 18.52
C ALA A 47 5.72 4.10 17.62
N PRO A 48 4.70 3.34 18.04
CA PRO A 48 3.54 3.03 17.19
C PRO A 48 2.70 4.27 16.88
N GLU A 49 2.49 5.16 17.84
CA GLU A 49 1.69 6.37 17.61
C GLU A 49 2.33 7.31 16.58
N THR A 50 3.64 7.53 16.69
CA THR A 50 4.39 8.41 15.77
C THR A 50 4.34 7.87 14.35
N THR A 51 4.65 6.59 14.17
CA THR A 51 4.68 5.96 12.85
C THR A 51 3.29 5.91 12.19
N LEU A 52 2.24 5.64 12.99
CA LEU A 52 0.86 5.72 12.51
C LEU A 52 0.49 7.13 12.05
N MET A 53 0.82 8.16 12.84
CA MET A 53 0.56 9.56 12.48
C MET A 53 1.29 9.97 11.19
N GLU A 54 2.52 9.48 10.98
CA GLU A 54 3.30 9.80 9.77
C GLU A 54 2.74 9.15 8.49
N THR A 55 1.98 8.05 8.62
CA THR A 55 1.54 7.23 7.49
C THR A 55 0.02 7.19 7.28
N GLU A 56 -0.78 7.73 8.20
CA GLU A 56 -2.24 7.62 8.18
C GLU A 56 -2.92 8.23 6.94
N ASP A 57 -2.33 9.30 6.40
CA ASP A 57 -2.87 10.03 5.24
C ASP A 57 -2.36 9.50 3.90
N LEU A 58 -1.59 8.41 3.89
CA LEU A 58 -1.08 7.82 2.67
C LEU A 58 -2.13 6.96 1.98
N VAL A 59 -2.22 7.14 0.66
CA VAL A 59 -3.03 6.33 -0.24
C VAL A 59 -2.19 5.86 -1.41
N VAL A 60 -2.58 4.72 -1.97
CA VAL A 60 -1.86 4.09 -3.08
C VAL A 60 -2.65 4.28 -4.38
N CYS A 61 -1.99 4.84 -5.40
CA CYS A 61 -2.55 4.89 -6.74
C CYS A 61 -2.72 3.46 -7.28
N PRO A 62 -3.93 3.01 -7.65
CA PRO A 62 -4.16 1.63 -8.06
C PRO A 62 -3.42 1.25 -9.34
N SER A 63 -3.11 2.22 -10.21
CA SER A 63 -2.50 1.96 -11.51
C SER A 63 -0.98 1.83 -11.44
N CYS A 64 -0.31 2.74 -10.75
CA CYS A 64 1.17 2.75 -10.67
C CYS A 64 1.72 2.33 -9.29
N LEU A 65 0.85 2.06 -8.32
CA LEU A 65 1.19 1.73 -6.93
C LEU A 65 1.97 2.81 -6.18
N ALA A 66 2.04 4.04 -6.70
CA ALA A 66 2.67 5.15 -6.02
C ALA A 66 1.89 5.56 -4.77
N GLU A 67 2.61 5.71 -3.66
CA GLU A 67 2.11 6.18 -2.39
C GLU A 67 2.11 7.72 -2.39
N LYS A 68 1.00 8.33 -1.99
CA LYS A 68 0.83 9.79 -1.93
C LYS A 68 -0.03 10.18 -0.73
N PRO A 69 0.26 11.33 -0.09
CA PRO A 69 -0.70 11.96 0.81
C PRO A 69 -2.03 12.23 0.09
N ILE A 70 -3.16 12.02 0.75
CA ILE A 70 -4.51 12.22 0.17
C ILE A 70 -4.65 13.60 -0.49
N ASN A 71 -4.13 14.66 0.15
CA ASN A 71 -4.19 16.04 -0.38
C ASN A 71 -3.37 16.26 -1.68
N GLN A 72 -2.51 15.30 -2.05
CA GLN A 72 -1.75 15.29 -3.30
C GLN A 72 -2.36 14.37 -4.37
N THR A 73 -3.57 13.86 -4.17
CA THR A 73 -4.24 12.95 -5.12
C THR A 73 -5.43 13.59 -5.82
N VAL A 74 -6.01 12.83 -6.78
CA VAL A 74 -7.35 13.07 -7.32
C VAL A 74 -8.22 11.85 -7.05
N ALA A 75 -9.49 12.07 -6.72
CA ALA A 75 -10.42 11.02 -6.34
C ALA A 75 -11.38 10.65 -7.48
N LEU A 76 -11.73 9.38 -7.58
CA LEU A 76 -12.78 8.83 -8.44
C LEU A 76 -13.72 7.97 -7.59
N SER A 77 -15.02 8.15 -7.75
CA SER A 77 -16.00 7.22 -7.16
C SER A 77 -16.19 6.02 -8.08
N HIS A 78 -16.01 4.82 -7.54
CA HIS A 78 -16.22 3.54 -8.24
C HIS A 78 -16.84 2.53 -7.27
N ASP A 79 -17.98 1.93 -7.63
CA ASP A 79 -18.73 0.99 -6.80
C ASP A 79 -18.98 1.46 -5.36
N GLY A 80 -19.35 2.73 -5.20
CA GLY A 80 -19.58 3.35 -3.89
C GLY A 80 -18.32 3.55 -3.04
N LYS A 81 -17.13 3.31 -3.60
CA LYS A 81 -15.83 3.52 -2.95
C LYS A 81 -15.09 4.69 -3.59
N THR A 82 -14.41 5.48 -2.78
CA THR A 82 -13.48 6.50 -3.25
C THR A 82 -12.12 5.88 -3.56
N ILE A 83 -11.62 6.10 -4.77
CA ILE A 83 -10.34 5.62 -5.26
C ILE A 83 -9.44 6.83 -5.54
N TYR A 84 -8.22 6.83 -5.00
CA TYR A 84 -7.28 7.94 -5.11
C TYR A 84 -6.18 7.65 -6.13
N PHE A 85 -5.83 8.65 -6.95
CA PHE A 85 -4.82 8.57 -8.01
C PHE A 85 -3.74 9.64 -7.85
N CYS A 86 -2.52 9.31 -8.29
CA CYS A 86 -1.32 10.16 -8.18
C CYS A 86 -1.28 11.40 -9.08
N LYS A 87 -2.43 11.87 -9.61
CA LYS A 87 -2.59 12.97 -10.59
C LYS A 87 -2.04 12.70 -12.00
N CYS A 88 -1.45 11.53 -12.27
CA CYS A 88 -1.07 11.14 -13.63
C CYS A 88 -2.32 10.83 -14.47
N PRO A 89 -2.56 11.53 -15.61
CA PRO A 89 -3.73 11.27 -16.45
C PRO A 89 -3.78 9.82 -16.99
N TYR A 90 -2.61 9.27 -17.32
CA TYR A 90 -2.50 7.90 -17.82
C TYR A 90 -3.00 6.88 -16.79
N CYS A 91 -2.69 7.07 -15.50
CA CYS A 91 -3.15 6.18 -14.43
C CYS A 91 -4.68 6.08 -14.37
N MET A 92 -5.40 7.19 -14.58
CA MET A 92 -6.86 7.18 -14.58
C MET A 92 -7.43 6.55 -15.86
N SER A 93 -6.77 6.73 -17.02
CA SER A 93 -7.20 6.12 -18.28
C SER A 93 -7.17 4.59 -18.19
N VAL A 94 -6.01 4.02 -17.84
CA VAL A 94 -5.85 2.56 -17.76
C VAL A 94 -6.75 1.94 -16.69
N PHE A 95 -6.99 2.65 -15.59
CA PHE A 95 -7.91 2.17 -14.56
C PHE A 95 -9.34 2.04 -15.09
N LYS A 96 -9.82 2.99 -15.90
CA LYS A 96 -11.18 2.93 -16.47
C LYS A 96 -11.34 1.80 -17.48
N GLU A 97 -10.27 1.45 -18.18
CA GLU A 97 -10.26 0.34 -19.14
C GLU A 97 -10.35 -1.02 -18.45
N ASN A 98 -9.75 -1.17 -17.26
CA ASN A 98 -9.75 -2.44 -16.53
C ASN A 98 -9.74 -2.25 -14.99
N PRO A 99 -10.83 -1.73 -14.39
CA PRO A 99 -10.84 -1.38 -12.97
C PRO A 99 -10.70 -2.61 -12.06
N GLU A 100 -11.31 -3.73 -12.44
CA GLU A 100 -11.25 -4.97 -11.66
C GLU A 100 -9.82 -5.48 -11.49
N TYR A 101 -9.01 -5.48 -12.55
CA TYR A 101 -7.61 -5.89 -12.47
C TYR A 101 -6.84 -5.04 -11.46
N TYR A 102 -6.95 -3.72 -11.55
CA TYR A 102 -6.21 -2.82 -10.67
C TYR A 102 -6.68 -2.91 -9.22
N ILE A 103 -7.98 -3.11 -8.98
CA ILE A 103 -8.54 -3.33 -7.65
C ILE A 103 -8.02 -4.64 -7.05
N LYS A 104 -8.11 -5.75 -7.79
CA LYS A 104 -7.65 -7.07 -7.34
C LYS A 104 -6.14 -7.11 -7.10
N ARG A 105 -5.35 -6.42 -7.92
CA ARG A 105 -3.92 -6.26 -7.68
C ARG A 105 -3.66 -5.45 -6.41
N LEU A 106 -4.35 -4.33 -6.23
CA LEU A 106 -4.15 -3.47 -5.07
C LEU A 106 -4.62 -4.12 -3.75
N SER A 107 -5.58 -5.04 -3.78
CA SER A 107 -6.00 -5.85 -2.62
C SER A 107 -5.07 -7.03 -2.33
N GLY A 108 -4.07 -7.28 -3.21
CA GLY A 108 -3.16 -8.43 -3.14
C GLY A 108 -3.78 -9.76 -3.57
N GLU A 109 -4.92 -9.75 -4.28
CA GLU A 109 -5.53 -10.96 -4.86
C GLU A 109 -4.79 -11.43 -6.12
N ILE A 110 -4.18 -10.50 -6.86
CA ILE A 110 -3.30 -10.81 -7.98
C ILE A 110 -1.85 -10.64 -7.52
N GLU A 111 -1.05 -11.70 -7.69
CA GLU A 111 0.38 -11.64 -7.41
C GLU A 111 1.07 -10.60 -8.29
N PHE A 112 1.97 -9.84 -7.67
CA PHE A 112 2.80 -8.86 -8.34
C PHE A 112 4.22 -9.06 -7.82
N SER A 113 5.19 -9.23 -8.72
CA SER A 113 6.59 -9.54 -8.38
C SER A 113 7.27 -8.46 -7.53
N GLY A 114 6.68 -7.26 -7.46
CA GLY A 114 7.23 -6.15 -6.71
C GLY A 114 8.41 -5.49 -7.42
N VAL A 115 8.90 -4.41 -6.81
CA VAL A 115 10.11 -3.70 -7.25
C VAL A 115 11.39 -4.51 -6.97
N PHE A 116 11.32 -5.46 -6.04
CA PHE A 116 12.46 -6.24 -5.53
C PHE A 116 12.51 -7.67 -6.10
N SER A 117 12.04 -7.87 -7.33
CA SER A 117 11.94 -9.19 -7.97
C SER A 117 13.28 -9.92 -8.14
N ASP A 118 14.39 -9.20 -8.07
CA ASP A 118 15.73 -9.73 -8.35
C ASP A 118 16.44 -10.28 -7.10
N GLY A 119 15.68 -10.50 -6.01
CA GLY A 119 16.18 -11.11 -4.77
C GLY A 119 16.80 -10.13 -3.77
N HIS A 120 16.78 -8.83 -4.07
CA HIS A 120 17.22 -7.78 -3.14
C HIS A 120 16.02 -7.25 -2.35
N GLY A 121 15.74 -7.81 -1.18
CA GLY A 121 14.66 -7.33 -0.31
C GLY A 121 14.93 -5.92 0.24
N CYS A 122 13.86 -5.22 0.66
CA CYS A 122 13.96 -3.87 1.22
C CYS A 122 14.90 -3.75 2.43
N CYS A 123 15.03 -4.83 3.21
CA CYS A 123 15.81 -4.91 4.45
C CYS A 123 16.82 -6.07 4.41
N ALA A 124 17.20 -6.50 3.18
CA ALA A 124 18.14 -7.59 2.91
C ALA A 124 19.58 -7.09 2.70
#